data_AF-A0AAU3GH20-F1
#
_entry.id   AF-A0AAU3GH20-F1
#
_cell.length_a   1.000
_cell.length_b   1.000
_cell.length_c   1.000
_cell.angle_alpha   90.00
_cell.angle_beta   90.00
_cell.angle_gamma   90.00
#
_symmetry.space_group_name_H-M   'P 1'
#
loop_
_entity.id
_entity.type
_entity.pdbx_description
1 polymer ?
#
loop_
_entity_poly.entity_id
_entity_poly.type
_entity_poly.pdbx_seq_one_letter_code
_entity_poly.pdbx_strand_id
1 'polypeptide(L)'
;MEAHGGHPLDPRILYVDLTADYSSLEDWGLHLFNTMAARFRAALFELEKNDPRPLRSSIAIPEGPHFVYETTPRLFHTRSGRGPLFIAWDTNILIDYFKYGQALWEGGSLPDFADGDYAGELEGLQMLIALWVLRDIRFVVLPASIKDAKKRLSSERQADRIRAFEEFTSALSLVSGEPSGTDPPSREGLLILPDSLLEDAVANLPQGFDRTLVRSAARMGIHVFMTMDKGILRQRAALKSFGLLLASPLDLLEELIACGAFHCMLAPRFAYWPMPDQMRVGHLIQALPAFD
;
A
#
# COMPACT_ATOMS: atom_id res chain seq x y z
N MET A 1 7.43 -3.28 -51.72
CA MET A 1 6.35 -4.28 -51.86
C MET A 1 6.85 -5.55 -51.19
N GLU A 2 6.31 -6.06 -50.10
CA GLU A 2 5.21 -5.68 -49.24
C GLU A 2 5.58 -6.11 -47.82
N ALA A 3 5.25 -5.25 -46.86
CA ALA A 3 5.27 -5.54 -45.43
C ALA A 3 3.88 -6.07 -45.04
N HIS A 4 3.82 -7.26 -44.48
CA HIS A 4 2.66 -7.79 -43.76
C HIS A 4 3.19 -8.70 -42.64
N GLY A 5 2.80 -8.60 -41.38
CA GLY A 5 1.89 -7.69 -40.72
C GLY A 5 2.20 -7.79 -39.22
N GLY A 6 2.26 -6.63 -38.55
CA GLY A 6 2.45 -6.58 -37.12
C GLY A 6 1.32 -7.31 -36.40
N HIS A 7 1.67 -8.29 -35.58
CA HIS A 7 0.82 -8.64 -34.46
C HIS A 7 0.87 -7.48 -33.47
N PRO A 8 -0.27 -6.91 -33.05
CA PRO A 8 -0.28 -6.07 -31.87
C PRO A 8 0.14 -6.96 -30.71
N LEU A 9 1.27 -6.61 -30.07
CA LEU A 9 1.70 -7.24 -28.83
C LEU A 9 0.51 -7.20 -27.86
N ASP A 10 0.06 -8.38 -27.46
CA ASP A 10 -0.98 -8.53 -26.44
C ASP A 10 -0.56 -7.71 -25.20
N PRO A 11 -1.38 -6.74 -24.74
CA PRO A 11 -1.00 -5.82 -23.66
C PRO A 11 -0.99 -6.47 -22.28
N ARG A 12 -1.23 -7.78 -22.18
CA ARG A 12 -1.25 -8.53 -20.92
C ARG A 12 0.17 -8.76 -20.38
N ILE A 13 0.38 -8.40 -19.12
CA ILE A 13 1.61 -8.71 -18.37
C ILE A 13 1.71 -10.24 -18.29
N LEU A 14 2.79 -10.81 -18.83
CA LEU A 14 3.00 -12.26 -18.83
C LEU A 14 3.34 -12.72 -17.40
N TYR A 15 2.51 -13.61 -16.86
CA TYR A 15 2.66 -14.23 -15.56
C TYR A 15 3.16 -15.68 -15.70
N VAL A 16 4.05 -16.12 -14.81
CA VAL A 16 4.43 -17.52 -14.65
C VAL A 16 4.47 -17.83 -13.17
N ASP A 17 3.52 -18.60 -12.68
CA ASP A 17 3.59 -19.27 -11.38
C ASP A 17 3.15 -20.74 -11.53
N LEU A 18 3.83 -21.62 -10.78
CA LEU A 18 3.76 -23.08 -10.84
C LEU A 18 3.07 -23.70 -9.61
N THR A 19 2.48 -22.89 -8.71
CA THR A 19 1.67 -23.41 -7.59
C THR A 19 0.17 -23.22 -7.85
N ALA A 20 -0.54 -24.35 -8.02
CA ALA A 20 -1.94 -24.38 -8.49
C ALA A 20 -2.99 -23.93 -7.45
N ASP A 21 -2.63 -23.74 -6.17
CA ASP A 21 -3.60 -23.57 -5.09
C ASP A 21 -4.20 -22.15 -5.00
N TYR A 22 -3.56 -21.14 -5.62
CA TYR A 22 -3.97 -19.73 -5.54
C TYR A 22 -4.15 -19.03 -6.90
N SER A 23 -3.96 -19.75 -8.01
CA SER A 23 -3.92 -19.15 -9.35
C SER A 23 -5.18 -18.34 -9.71
N SER A 24 -6.36 -18.76 -9.25
CA SER A 24 -7.62 -18.03 -9.48
C SER A 24 -7.72 -16.73 -8.68
N LEU A 25 -7.04 -16.64 -7.53
CA LEU A 25 -7.01 -15.45 -6.68
C LEU A 25 -5.89 -14.47 -7.09
N GLU A 26 -4.82 -14.99 -7.67
CA GLU A 26 -3.74 -14.18 -8.26
C GLU A 26 -4.25 -13.37 -9.46
N ASP A 27 -5.15 -13.95 -10.25
CA ASP A 27 -5.85 -13.27 -11.36
C ASP A 27 -6.60 -12.02 -10.89
N TRP A 28 -7.08 -11.98 -9.65
CA TRP A 28 -7.72 -10.78 -9.09
C TRP A 28 -6.74 -9.63 -8.88
N GLY A 29 -5.48 -9.93 -8.52
CA GLY A 29 -4.42 -8.91 -8.43
C GLY A 29 -4.14 -8.26 -9.78
N LEU A 30 -4.00 -9.10 -10.82
CA LEU A 30 -3.84 -8.63 -12.20
C LEU A 30 -5.08 -7.89 -12.70
N HIS A 31 -6.28 -8.37 -12.39
CA HIS A 31 -7.53 -7.72 -12.74
C HIS A 31 -7.60 -6.32 -12.12
N LEU A 32 -7.42 -6.22 -10.80
CA LEU A 32 -7.42 -4.94 -10.08
C LEU A 32 -6.38 -3.98 -10.67
N PHE A 33 -5.13 -4.44 -10.86
CA PHE A 33 -4.08 -3.61 -11.42
C PHE A 33 -4.47 -3.04 -12.79
N ASN A 34 -4.95 -3.90 -13.70
CA ASN A 34 -5.33 -3.49 -15.05
C ASN A 34 -6.52 -2.52 -15.06
N THR A 35 -7.55 -2.80 -14.25
CA THR A 35 -8.72 -1.95 -14.10
C THR A 35 -8.34 -0.58 -13.57
N MET A 36 -7.55 -0.52 -12.49
CA MET A 36 -7.11 0.76 -11.91
C MET A 36 -6.14 1.51 -12.81
N ALA A 37 -5.25 0.81 -13.52
CA ALA A 37 -4.36 1.43 -14.49
C ALA A 37 -5.15 2.06 -15.67
N ALA A 38 -6.24 1.43 -16.12
CA ALA A 38 -7.12 2.00 -17.13
C ALA A 38 -7.83 3.26 -16.63
N ARG A 39 -8.39 3.23 -15.41
CA ARG A 39 -9.01 4.40 -14.76
C ARG A 39 -8.00 5.55 -14.59
N PHE A 40 -6.79 5.25 -14.13
CA PHE A 40 -5.73 6.23 -13.94
C PHE A 40 -5.31 6.91 -15.24
N ARG A 41 -5.11 6.14 -16.32
CA ARG A 41 -4.82 6.69 -17.65
C ARG A 41 -5.95 7.55 -18.19
N ALA A 42 -7.21 7.13 -18.01
CA ALA A 42 -8.37 7.92 -18.44
C ALA A 42 -8.46 9.25 -17.69
N ALA A 43 -8.24 9.25 -16.37
CA ALA A 43 -8.21 10.47 -15.55
C ALA A 43 -7.10 11.43 -15.98
N LEU A 44 -5.89 10.91 -16.23
CA LEU A 44 -4.78 11.73 -16.73
C LEU A 44 -5.06 12.32 -18.11
N PHE A 45 -5.65 11.54 -19.02
CA PHE A 45 -6.03 12.03 -20.34
C PHE A 45 -7.06 13.18 -20.27
N GLU A 46 -8.07 13.08 -19.41
CA GLU A 46 -9.02 14.17 -19.20
C GLU A 46 -8.37 15.41 -18.55
N LEU A 47 -7.39 15.23 -17.67
CA LEU A 47 -6.61 16.35 -17.11
C LEU A 47 -5.78 17.06 -18.20
N GLU A 48 -5.07 16.31 -19.04
CA GLU A 48 -4.27 16.85 -20.15
C GLU A 48 -5.14 17.59 -21.19
N LYS A 49 -6.35 17.09 -21.44
CA LYS A 49 -7.33 17.75 -22.32
C LYS A 49 -7.78 19.10 -21.78
N ASN A 50 -7.90 19.22 -20.45
CA ASN A 50 -8.33 20.44 -19.78
C ASN A 50 -7.17 21.41 -19.51
N ASP A 51 -5.93 20.93 -19.44
CA ASP A 51 -4.71 21.73 -19.30
C ASP A 51 -3.56 21.12 -20.13
N PRO A 52 -3.30 21.62 -21.35
CA PRO A 52 -2.35 21.03 -22.30
C PRO A 52 -0.89 21.35 -21.98
N ARG A 53 -0.56 21.85 -20.78
CA ARG A 53 0.83 21.91 -20.33
C ARG A 53 1.37 20.49 -20.34
N PRO A 54 2.41 20.18 -21.13
CA PRO A 54 2.90 18.81 -21.21
C PRO A 54 3.29 18.37 -19.81
N LEU A 55 2.77 17.23 -19.35
CA LEU A 55 3.43 16.40 -18.35
C LEU A 55 4.76 15.97 -18.99
N ARG A 56 5.74 16.90 -19.00
CA ARG A 56 6.96 16.84 -19.79
C ARG A 56 7.74 15.59 -19.42
N SER A 57 7.69 14.58 -20.29
CA SER A 57 8.76 13.83 -21.00
C SER A 57 10.21 13.80 -20.48
N SER A 58 10.49 14.22 -19.25
CA SER A 58 11.80 14.15 -18.59
C SER A 58 11.76 13.44 -17.26
N ILE A 59 10.60 12.89 -16.86
CA ILE A 59 10.50 12.12 -15.63
C ILE A 59 11.28 10.82 -15.87
N ALA A 60 12.45 10.73 -15.25
CA ALA A 60 13.23 9.51 -15.23
C ALA A 60 12.31 8.39 -14.74
N ILE A 61 12.20 7.32 -15.52
CA ILE A 61 11.40 6.16 -15.15
C ILE A 61 11.98 5.67 -13.81
N PRO A 62 11.20 5.67 -12.72
CA PRO A 62 11.73 5.32 -11.42
C PRO A 62 12.20 3.87 -11.42
N GLU A 63 13.31 3.60 -10.74
CA GLU A 63 13.80 2.23 -10.50
C GLU A 63 12.74 1.43 -9.72
N GLY A 64 12.68 0.12 -9.95
CA GLY A 64 11.65 -0.75 -9.41
C GLY A 64 11.99 -2.24 -9.52
N PRO A 65 11.23 -3.13 -8.84
CA PRO A 65 9.98 -2.85 -8.11
C PRO A 65 10.19 -2.21 -6.72
N HIS A 66 11.43 -2.21 -6.20
CA HIS A 66 11.84 -1.54 -4.96
C HIS A 66 11.80 0.00 -5.06
N PHE A 67 12.14 0.68 -3.98
CA PHE A 67 12.25 2.13 -3.90
C PHE A 67 13.70 2.53 -3.66
N VAL A 68 14.11 3.66 -4.24
CA VAL A 68 15.37 4.34 -3.92
C VAL A 68 15.03 5.43 -2.91
N TYR A 69 15.58 5.33 -1.70
CA TYR A 69 15.10 6.15 -0.59
C TYR A 69 15.48 7.63 -0.74
N GLU A 70 16.68 7.90 -1.26
CA GLU A 70 17.21 9.26 -1.42
C GLU A 70 16.47 10.08 -2.48
N THR A 71 15.84 9.43 -3.46
CA THR A 71 15.11 10.14 -4.52
C THR A 71 13.73 10.62 -4.04
N THR A 72 13.26 10.12 -2.90
CA THR A 72 11.93 10.45 -2.36
C THR A 72 11.99 10.85 -0.88
N PRO A 73 12.64 11.98 -0.55
CA PRO A 73 12.83 12.42 0.84
C PRO A 73 11.52 12.80 1.56
N ARG A 74 10.43 13.02 0.81
CA ARG A 74 9.10 13.21 1.42
C ARG A 74 8.57 11.94 2.08
N LEU A 75 8.86 10.79 1.48
CA LEU A 75 8.40 9.47 1.95
C LEU A 75 9.42 8.81 2.89
N PHE A 76 10.71 8.84 2.54
CA PHE A 76 11.76 8.13 3.28
C PHE A 76 12.58 9.02 4.22
N HIS A 77 12.32 10.33 4.20
CA HIS A 77 12.98 11.34 5.03
C HIS A 77 14.50 11.35 4.83
N THR A 78 15.28 10.99 5.85
CA THR A 78 16.74 10.99 5.78
C THR A 78 17.32 9.66 5.36
N ARG A 79 16.49 8.63 5.12
CA ARG A 79 16.98 7.30 4.77
C ARG A 79 17.69 7.31 3.42
N SER A 80 18.71 6.47 3.34
CA SER A 80 19.51 6.21 2.15
C SER A 80 19.50 4.73 1.81
N GLY A 81 19.73 4.38 0.56
CA GLY A 81 19.78 3.03 0.03
C GLY A 81 18.55 2.70 -0.81
N ARG A 82 18.32 1.39 -0.94
CA ARG A 82 17.25 0.83 -1.77
C ARG A 82 16.54 -0.27 -1.01
N GLY A 83 15.23 -0.40 -1.21
CA GLY A 83 14.47 -1.46 -0.58
C GLY A 83 12.95 -1.27 -0.64
N PRO A 84 12.20 -2.07 0.14
CA PRO A 84 10.74 -2.01 0.16
C PRO A 84 10.20 -0.74 0.82
N LEU A 85 8.97 -0.37 0.47
CA LEU A 85 8.19 0.57 1.27
C LEU A 85 7.46 -0.20 2.38
N PHE A 86 7.60 0.23 3.64
CA PHE A 86 6.98 -0.43 4.79
C PHE A 86 5.85 0.45 5.31
N ILE A 87 4.63 -0.07 5.33
CA ILE A 87 3.44 0.69 5.71
C ILE A 87 2.75 -0.02 6.85
N ALA A 88 2.70 0.60 8.03
CA ALA A 88 1.88 0.12 9.12
C ALA A 88 0.42 0.55 8.92
N TRP A 89 -0.51 -0.41 8.98
CA TRP A 89 -1.94 -0.10 8.98
C TRP A 89 -2.42 0.20 10.39
N ASP A 90 -3.11 1.33 10.54
CA ASP A 90 -3.90 1.60 11.72
C ASP A 90 -5.15 0.68 11.79
N THR A 91 -5.75 0.58 12.97
CA THR A 91 -6.94 -0.25 13.20
C THR A 91 -8.11 0.18 12.32
N ASN A 92 -8.28 1.49 12.03
CA ASN A 92 -9.37 1.97 11.18
C ASN A 92 -9.26 1.48 9.73
N ILE A 93 -8.06 1.53 9.14
CA ILE A 93 -7.77 1.01 7.80
C ILE A 93 -8.08 -0.48 7.75
N LEU A 94 -7.66 -1.22 8.78
CA LEU A 94 -7.87 -2.66 8.84
C LEU A 94 -9.35 -3.03 8.93
N ILE A 95 -10.13 -2.29 9.73
CA ILE A 95 -11.59 -2.45 9.81
C ILE A 95 -12.23 -2.18 8.44
N ASP A 96 -11.80 -1.12 7.76
CA ASP A 96 -12.35 -0.75 6.46
C ASP A 96 -12.01 -1.75 5.38
N TYR A 97 -10.79 -2.30 5.39
CA TYR A 97 -10.41 -3.41 4.52
C TYR A 97 -11.31 -4.62 4.74
N PHE A 98 -11.58 -5.03 5.99
CA PHE A 98 -12.49 -6.16 6.24
C PHE A 98 -13.95 -5.85 5.89
N LYS A 99 -14.35 -4.58 5.91
CA LYS A 99 -15.72 -4.16 5.60
C LYS A 99 -15.96 -4.03 4.10
N TYR A 100 -14.98 -3.53 3.35
CA TYR A 100 -15.11 -3.16 1.94
C TYR A 100 -14.17 -3.94 1.01
N GLY A 101 -13.41 -4.91 1.53
CA GLY A 101 -12.35 -5.61 0.81
C GLY A 101 -12.77 -6.21 -0.52
N GLN A 102 -13.95 -6.81 -0.61
CA GLN A 102 -14.47 -7.33 -1.86
C GLN A 102 -14.57 -6.23 -2.92
N ALA A 103 -15.24 -5.12 -2.61
CA ALA A 103 -15.36 -3.98 -3.51
C ALA A 103 -14.00 -3.33 -3.84
N LEU A 104 -13.05 -3.33 -2.88
CA LEU A 104 -11.68 -2.86 -3.13
C LEU A 104 -11.00 -3.71 -4.21
N TRP A 105 -11.10 -5.03 -4.16
CA TRP A 105 -10.49 -5.95 -5.14
C TRP A 105 -11.22 -6.04 -6.48
N GLU A 106 -12.54 -5.87 -6.49
CA GLU A 106 -13.33 -5.84 -7.72
C GLU A 106 -12.99 -4.64 -8.63
N GLY A 107 -12.30 -3.62 -8.10
CA GLY A 107 -11.91 -2.43 -8.87
C GLY A 107 -13.08 -1.53 -9.27
N GLY A 108 -14.29 -1.87 -8.83
CA GLY A 108 -15.54 -1.16 -9.10
C GLY A 108 -15.70 0.13 -8.31
N SER A 109 -16.80 0.85 -8.58
CA SER A 109 -17.18 2.01 -7.79
C SER A 109 -17.45 1.59 -6.36
N LEU A 110 -16.76 2.23 -5.41
CA LEU A 110 -16.97 1.97 -4.00
C LEU A 110 -18.35 2.50 -3.60
N PRO A 111 -19.08 1.82 -2.70
CA PRO A 111 -20.48 2.15 -2.44
C PRO A 111 -20.68 3.61 -2.03
N ASP A 112 -21.75 4.25 -2.51
CA ASP A 112 -22.15 5.64 -2.21
C ASP A 112 -22.43 5.93 -0.71
N PHE A 113 -22.16 4.98 0.20
CA PHE A 113 -22.35 5.10 1.65
C PHE A 113 -21.26 5.89 2.37
N ALA A 114 -20.31 6.47 1.63
CA ALA A 114 -19.20 7.24 2.15
C ALA A 114 -19.41 8.73 1.81
N ASP A 115 -19.57 9.58 2.83
CA ASP A 115 -19.53 11.03 2.65
C ASP A 115 -18.25 11.42 1.89
N GLY A 116 -18.32 12.38 0.96
CA GLY A 116 -17.32 12.63 -0.10
C GLY A 116 -15.84 12.43 0.30
N ASP A 117 -15.38 13.04 1.39
CA ASP A 117 -14.00 12.89 1.87
C ASP A 117 -13.61 11.43 2.16
N TYR A 118 -14.52 10.63 2.75
CA TYR A 118 -14.29 9.23 3.10
C TYR A 118 -14.29 8.32 1.86
N ALA A 119 -15.11 8.64 0.85
CA ALA A 119 -15.11 7.89 -0.42
C ALA A 119 -13.74 8.02 -1.11
N GLY A 120 -13.19 9.24 -1.13
CA GLY A 120 -11.86 9.49 -1.67
C GLY A 120 -10.76 8.71 -0.93
N GLU A 121 -10.83 8.58 0.40
CA GLU A 121 -9.87 7.78 1.16
C GLU A 121 -9.95 6.29 0.81
N LEU A 122 -11.15 5.74 0.61
CA LEU A 122 -11.31 4.36 0.18
C LEU A 122 -10.82 4.13 -1.26
N GLU A 123 -11.03 5.09 -2.17
CA GLU A 123 -10.44 5.05 -3.52
C GLU A 123 -8.91 5.13 -3.47
N GLY A 124 -8.36 5.97 -2.58
CA GLY A 124 -6.93 6.02 -2.30
C GLY A 124 -6.40 4.65 -1.87
N LEU A 125 -7.08 3.99 -0.94
CA LEU A 125 -6.73 2.64 -0.49
C LEU A 125 -6.78 1.62 -1.63
N GLN A 126 -7.81 1.67 -2.50
CA GLN A 126 -7.91 0.80 -3.68
C GLN A 126 -6.72 0.97 -4.63
N MET A 127 -6.32 2.22 -4.90
CA MET A 127 -5.14 2.51 -5.73
C MET A 127 -3.84 2.01 -5.10
N LEU A 128 -3.70 2.10 -3.78
CA LEU A 128 -2.54 1.58 -3.05
C LEU A 128 -2.45 0.05 -3.10
N ILE A 129 -3.59 -0.65 -2.96
CA ILE A 129 -3.66 -2.11 -3.11
C ILE A 129 -3.32 -2.51 -4.55
N ALA A 130 -3.84 -1.78 -5.55
CA ALA A 130 -3.49 -2.02 -6.95
C ALA A 130 -1.98 -1.82 -7.20
N LEU A 131 -1.36 -0.78 -6.62
CA LEU A 131 0.08 -0.55 -6.76
C LEU A 131 0.89 -1.63 -6.06
N TRP A 132 0.43 -2.12 -4.90
CA TRP A 132 1.06 -3.18 -4.13
C TRP A 132 1.28 -4.44 -4.96
N VAL A 133 0.36 -4.79 -5.87
CA VAL A 133 0.48 -5.94 -6.78
C VAL A 133 1.81 -5.96 -7.53
N LEU A 134 2.33 -4.79 -7.94
CA LEU A 134 3.58 -4.67 -8.72
C LEU A 134 4.79 -4.14 -7.95
N ARG A 135 4.59 -3.22 -6.99
CA ARG A 135 5.70 -2.60 -6.25
C ARG A 135 6.04 -3.39 -5.00
N ASP A 136 7.29 -3.31 -4.56
CA ASP A 136 7.73 -3.91 -3.29
C ASP A 136 7.24 -3.02 -2.12
N ILE A 137 5.95 -3.15 -1.83
CA ILE A 137 5.29 -2.56 -0.67
C ILE A 137 5.01 -3.69 0.33
N ARG A 138 5.39 -3.47 1.58
CA ARG A 138 5.24 -4.41 2.69
C ARG A 138 4.31 -3.79 3.72
N PHE A 139 3.07 -4.25 3.75
CA PHE A 139 2.14 -3.86 4.80
C PHE A 139 2.52 -4.56 6.11
N VAL A 140 2.47 -3.82 7.21
CA VAL A 140 2.81 -4.29 8.54
C VAL A 140 1.60 -4.09 9.44
N VAL A 141 1.15 -5.15 10.10
CA VAL A 141 0.15 -5.03 11.16
C VAL A 141 0.86 -5.08 12.49
N LEU A 142 0.73 -4.01 13.26
CA LEU A 142 1.28 -3.98 14.60
C LEU A 142 0.48 -4.96 15.49
N PRO A 143 1.14 -5.79 16.33
CA PRO A 143 0.43 -6.76 17.18
C PRO A 143 -0.61 -6.13 18.09
N ALA A 144 -0.37 -4.88 18.49
CA ALA A 144 -1.33 -4.09 19.22
C ALA A 144 -2.60 -3.89 18.37
N SER A 145 -2.50 -3.44 17.10
CA SER A 145 -3.65 -3.18 16.20
C SER A 145 -4.55 -4.41 16.08
N ILE A 146 -3.95 -5.61 16.04
CA ILE A 146 -4.67 -6.88 16.03
C ILE A 146 -5.55 -7.02 17.28
N LYS A 147 -5.02 -6.71 18.47
CA LYS A 147 -5.75 -6.82 19.73
C LYS A 147 -6.92 -5.83 19.81
N ASP A 148 -6.76 -4.61 19.31
CA ASP A 148 -7.83 -3.59 19.33
C ASP A 148 -8.89 -3.88 18.26
N ALA A 149 -8.48 -4.20 17.04
CA ALA A 149 -9.39 -4.61 15.97
C ALA A 149 -10.26 -5.79 16.43
N LYS A 150 -9.67 -6.84 17.02
CA LYS A 150 -10.41 -7.99 17.57
C LYS A 150 -11.45 -7.60 18.63
N LYS A 151 -11.24 -6.53 19.41
CA LYS A 151 -12.18 -6.07 20.44
C LYS A 151 -13.34 -5.26 19.87
N ARG A 152 -13.10 -4.45 18.83
CA ARG A 152 -14.12 -3.56 18.23
C ARG A 152 -15.07 -4.29 17.27
N LEU A 153 -14.70 -5.50 16.87
CA LEU A 153 -15.48 -6.36 15.99
C LEU A 153 -16.50 -7.18 16.83
N SER A 154 -17.77 -7.22 16.43
CA SER A 154 -18.87 -7.85 17.19
C SER A 154 -18.66 -9.35 17.46
N SER A 155 -19.23 -9.83 18.58
CA SER A 155 -18.99 -11.16 19.17
C SER A 155 -19.54 -12.37 18.40
N GLU A 156 -20.46 -12.18 17.45
CA GLU A 156 -21.13 -13.29 16.74
C GLU A 156 -20.25 -14.03 15.70
N ARG A 157 -19.08 -13.47 15.33
CA ARG A 157 -18.21 -14.04 14.27
C ARG A 157 -16.75 -14.16 14.68
N GLN A 158 -16.48 -14.48 15.94
CA GLN A 158 -15.12 -14.43 16.47
C GLN A 158 -14.17 -15.44 15.82
N ALA A 159 -14.63 -16.66 15.50
CA ALA A 159 -13.81 -17.72 14.90
C ALA A 159 -13.45 -17.44 13.43
N ASP A 160 -14.43 -17.11 12.60
CA ASP A 160 -14.21 -16.75 11.18
C ASP A 160 -13.33 -15.52 11.06
N ARG A 161 -13.45 -14.57 11.99
CA ARG A 161 -12.58 -13.40 12.05
C ARG A 161 -11.17 -13.76 12.46
N ILE A 162 -10.96 -14.62 13.46
CA ILE A 162 -9.60 -15.07 13.81
C ILE A 162 -8.92 -15.69 12.59
N ARG A 163 -9.65 -16.53 11.83
CA ARG A 163 -9.15 -17.10 10.57
C ARG A 163 -8.84 -16.02 9.53
N ALA A 164 -9.76 -15.08 9.29
CA ALA A 164 -9.53 -13.93 8.41
C ALA A 164 -8.26 -13.14 8.80
N PHE A 165 -8.05 -12.92 10.10
CA PHE A 165 -6.85 -12.26 10.61
C PHE A 165 -5.59 -13.11 10.42
N GLU A 166 -5.66 -14.42 10.60
CA GLU A 166 -4.54 -15.34 10.39
C GLU A 166 -4.14 -15.39 8.91
N GLU A 167 -5.11 -15.48 8.00
CA GLU A 167 -4.89 -15.37 6.56
C GLU A 167 -4.31 -14.01 6.19
N PHE A 168 -4.83 -12.93 6.76
CA PHE A 168 -4.28 -11.59 6.55
C PHE A 168 -2.82 -11.52 7.00
N THR A 169 -2.49 -12.02 8.19
CA THR A 169 -1.11 -12.02 8.68
C THR A 169 -0.20 -12.94 7.85
N SER A 170 -0.74 -14.04 7.33
CA SER A 170 -0.01 -14.98 6.47
C SER A 170 0.30 -14.35 5.10
N ALA A 171 -0.65 -13.60 4.53
CA ALA A 171 -0.44 -12.79 3.33
C ALA A 171 0.76 -11.85 3.48
N LEU A 172 0.86 -11.22 4.65
CA LEU A 172 1.95 -10.30 4.96
C LEU A 172 3.28 -10.99 5.23
N SER A 173 3.26 -12.25 5.68
CA SER A 173 4.48 -13.04 5.90
C SER A 173 5.00 -13.72 4.63
N LEU A 174 4.15 -14.01 3.64
CA LEU A 174 4.59 -14.67 2.39
C LEU A 174 5.44 -13.79 1.48
N VAL A 175 5.34 -12.46 1.62
CA VAL A 175 6.32 -11.52 1.03
C VAL A 175 7.75 -11.75 1.59
N SER A 176 7.89 -12.55 2.64
CA SER A 176 9.14 -12.95 3.27
C SER A 176 9.44 -14.42 3.00
N GLY A 177 9.98 -14.71 1.82
CA GLY A 177 10.18 -16.07 1.29
C GLY A 177 11.13 -17.02 2.02
N GLU A 178 11.55 -16.80 3.27
CA GLU A 178 12.30 -17.79 4.05
C GLU A 178 11.98 -17.76 5.56
N PRO A 179 11.86 -18.93 6.23
CA PRO A 179 11.68 -19.00 7.66
C PRO A 179 13.01 -18.62 8.33
N SER A 180 13.06 -17.45 8.97
CA SER A 180 14.15 -16.93 9.83
C SER A 180 15.11 -15.85 9.28
N GLY A 181 14.87 -15.26 8.10
CA GLY A 181 15.74 -14.16 7.62
C GLY A 181 15.16 -13.27 6.52
N THR A 182 14.39 -12.24 6.89
CA THR A 182 14.19 -11.04 6.05
C THR A 182 14.39 -9.79 6.86
N ASP A 183 14.95 -8.75 6.22
CA ASP A 183 15.18 -7.42 6.77
C ASP A 183 13.89 -6.89 7.40
N PRO A 184 13.76 -6.91 8.74
CA PRO A 184 12.66 -6.23 9.38
C PRO A 184 12.74 -4.75 9.00
N PRO A 185 11.62 -4.00 9.10
CA PRO A 185 11.72 -2.55 9.05
C PRO A 185 12.84 -2.12 10.01
N SER A 186 13.71 -1.25 9.51
CA SER A 186 14.98 -0.93 10.14
C SER A 186 15.08 0.59 10.31
N ARG A 187 15.77 0.98 11.38
CA ARG A 187 16.15 2.39 11.61
C ARG A 187 17.49 2.73 10.95
N GLU A 188 18.06 1.82 10.17
CA GLU A 188 19.27 2.07 9.40
C GLU A 188 19.09 3.25 8.44
N GLY A 189 20.11 4.10 8.33
CA GLY A 189 20.04 5.35 7.57
C GLY A 189 19.24 6.48 8.23
N LEU A 190 18.69 6.29 9.44
CA LEU A 190 18.08 7.37 10.22
C LEU A 190 19.07 8.02 11.19
N LEU A 191 18.76 9.26 11.57
CA LEU A 191 19.41 9.90 12.70
C LEU A 191 19.11 9.11 13.99
N ILE A 192 20.15 8.78 14.75
CA ILE A 192 20.02 8.16 16.06
C ILE A 192 19.58 9.26 17.04
N LEU A 193 18.28 9.30 17.32
CA LEU A 193 17.66 10.22 18.27
C LEU A 193 17.41 9.51 19.62
N PRO A 194 17.56 10.22 20.75
CA PRO A 194 17.19 9.71 22.07
C PRO A 194 15.71 9.32 22.15
N ASP A 195 15.41 8.25 22.88
CA ASP A 195 14.03 7.79 23.13
C ASP A 195 13.17 8.85 23.84
N SER A 196 13.78 9.72 24.65
CA SER A 196 13.06 10.84 25.30
C SER A 196 12.43 11.79 24.27
N LEU A 197 13.13 12.08 23.17
CA LEU A 197 12.57 12.92 22.10
C LEU A 197 11.42 12.22 21.38
N LEU A 198 11.46 10.88 21.27
CA LEU A 198 10.35 10.13 20.71
C LEU A 198 9.14 10.22 21.64
N GLU A 199 9.35 10.05 22.94
CA GLU A 199 8.28 10.17 23.94
C GLU A 199 7.66 11.57 23.95
N ASP A 200 8.47 12.62 23.83
CA ASP A 200 7.98 14.01 23.69
C ASP A 200 7.18 14.20 22.41
N ALA A 201 7.64 13.64 21.28
CA ALA A 201 6.94 13.71 20.01
C ALA A 201 5.58 13.00 20.05
N VAL A 202 5.51 11.81 20.67
CA VAL A 202 4.24 11.07 20.80
C VAL A 202 3.34 11.59 21.93
N ALA A 203 3.86 12.40 22.86
CA ALA A 203 3.06 12.98 23.94
C ALA A 203 1.92 13.87 23.43
N ASN A 204 2.11 14.49 22.26
CA ASN A 204 1.13 15.37 21.60
C ASN A 204 0.07 14.62 20.79
N LEU A 205 0.24 13.31 20.56
CA LEU A 205 -0.79 12.50 19.91
C LEU A 205 -2.01 12.34 20.83
N PRO A 206 -3.22 12.09 20.29
CA PRO A 206 -4.37 11.73 21.10
C PRO A 206 -4.02 10.65 22.14
N GLN A 207 -4.47 10.81 23.38
CA GLN A 207 -4.24 9.80 24.41
C GLN A 207 -4.96 8.51 24.05
N GLY A 208 -4.29 7.38 24.25
CA GLY A 208 -4.90 6.08 24.10
C GLY A 208 -4.07 5.11 23.28
N PHE A 209 -4.78 4.19 22.65
CA PHE A 209 -4.22 3.05 21.95
C PHE A 209 -3.42 3.46 20.70
N ASP A 210 -3.90 4.45 19.95
CA ASP A 210 -3.27 4.87 18.69
C ASP A 210 -1.89 5.51 18.92
N ARG A 211 -1.69 6.20 20.05
CA ARG A 211 -0.36 6.68 20.48
C ARG A 211 0.63 5.52 20.63
N THR A 212 0.18 4.38 21.15
CA THR A 212 1.01 3.18 21.32
C THR A 212 1.37 2.57 19.97
N LEU A 213 0.44 2.60 19.00
CA LEU A 213 0.69 2.16 17.65
C LEU A 213 1.74 3.02 16.94
N VAL A 214 1.56 4.34 16.94
CA VAL A 214 2.51 5.27 16.31
C VAL A 214 3.90 5.15 16.94
N ARG A 215 3.98 5.05 18.28
CA ARG A 215 5.26 4.81 18.98
C ARG A 215 5.91 3.51 18.50
N SER A 216 5.15 2.44 18.38
CA SER A 216 5.67 1.14 17.95
C SER A 216 6.17 1.18 16.51
N ALA A 217 5.42 1.82 15.60
CA ALA A 217 5.82 2.00 14.21
C ALA A 217 7.15 2.76 14.10
N ALA A 218 7.31 3.87 14.83
CA ALA A 218 8.54 4.65 14.84
C ALA A 218 9.74 3.83 15.37
N ARG A 219 9.55 3.08 16.47
CA ARG A 219 10.61 2.24 17.05
C ARG A 219 11.04 1.11 16.12
N MET A 220 10.09 0.55 15.38
CA MET A 220 10.35 -0.49 14.39
C MET A 220 10.96 0.06 13.09
N GLY A 221 11.11 1.38 12.92
CA GLY A 221 11.67 1.95 11.69
C GLY A 221 10.74 1.89 10.48
N ILE A 222 9.42 1.75 10.70
CA ILE A 222 8.41 1.79 9.64
C ILE A 222 8.50 3.12 8.86
N HIS A 223 8.25 3.07 7.54
CA HIS A 223 8.29 4.24 6.69
C HIS A 223 7.02 5.08 6.83
N VAL A 224 5.85 4.44 6.78
CA VAL A 224 4.55 5.11 6.82
C VAL A 224 3.64 4.48 7.86
N PHE A 225 3.00 5.30 8.70
CA PHE A 225 1.85 4.90 9.51
C PHE A 225 0.59 5.43 8.85
N MET A 226 -0.22 4.52 8.29
CA MET A 226 -1.40 4.88 7.51
C MET A 226 -2.65 4.89 8.38
N THR A 227 -3.33 6.04 8.46
CA THR A 227 -4.53 6.25 9.29
C THR A 227 -5.44 7.33 8.70
N MET A 228 -6.74 7.24 8.96
CA MET A 228 -7.71 8.31 8.68
C MET A 228 -8.01 9.20 9.89
N ASP A 229 -7.35 8.97 11.04
CA ASP A 229 -7.56 9.79 12.24
C ASP A 229 -6.97 11.19 12.06
N LYS A 230 -7.84 12.21 11.91
CA LYS A 230 -7.45 13.61 11.74
C LYS A 230 -6.62 14.16 12.92
N GLY A 231 -6.80 13.64 14.13
CA GLY A 231 -6.02 13.98 15.31
C GLY A 231 -4.57 13.50 15.21
N ILE A 232 -4.35 12.28 14.72
CA ILE A 232 -3.02 11.74 14.45
C ILE A 232 -2.37 12.46 13.27
N LEU A 233 -3.12 12.67 12.18
CA LEU A 233 -2.62 13.33 10.96
C LEU A 233 -2.19 14.79 11.21
N ARG A 234 -2.74 15.47 12.22
CA ARG A 234 -2.25 16.80 12.64
C ARG A 234 -0.82 16.79 13.18
N GLN A 235 -0.32 15.63 13.62
CA GLN A 235 1.01 15.47 14.22
C GLN A 235 2.07 14.98 13.22
N ARG A 236 1.79 15.01 11.90
CA ARG A 236 2.70 14.62 10.82
C ARG A 236 4.15 15.12 11.00
N ALA A 237 4.30 16.40 11.35
CA ALA A 237 5.61 17.01 11.49
C ALA A 237 6.42 16.48 12.69
N ALA A 238 5.76 16.04 13.76
CA ALA A 238 6.42 15.64 15.00
C ALA A 238 7.23 14.35 14.85
N LEU A 239 6.80 13.44 13.96
CA LEU A 239 7.40 12.11 13.79
C LEU A 239 8.37 12.03 12.60
N LYS A 240 8.46 13.11 11.80
CA LYS A 240 9.33 13.19 10.62
C LYS A 240 10.81 12.94 10.95
N SER A 241 11.29 13.48 12.07
CA SER A 241 12.68 13.30 12.54
C SER A 241 13.00 11.85 12.90
N PHE A 242 11.99 11.04 13.20
CA PHE A 242 12.11 9.61 13.49
C PHE A 242 11.93 8.73 12.25
N GLY A 243 11.87 9.33 11.05
CA GLY A 243 11.71 8.54 9.83
C GLY A 243 10.29 8.05 9.59
N LEU A 244 9.27 8.53 10.31
CA LEU A 244 7.90 8.04 10.17
C LEU A 244 6.99 9.11 9.55
N LEU A 245 6.45 8.79 8.37
CA LEU A 245 5.39 9.58 7.74
C LEU A 245 4.03 9.15 8.29
N LEU A 246 3.24 10.10 8.80
CA LEU A 246 1.83 9.87 9.13
C LEU A 246 1.00 10.28 7.90
N ALA A 247 0.20 9.39 7.33
CA ALA A 247 -0.53 9.66 6.09
C ALA A 247 -1.89 8.99 6.08
N SER A 248 -2.88 9.63 5.48
CA SER A 248 -4.09 8.94 5.03
C SER A 248 -3.79 8.17 3.73
N PRO A 249 -4.66 7.24 3.32
CA PRO A 249 -4.55 6.61 2.00
C PRO A 249 -4.37 7.61 0.85
N LEU A 250 -5.14 8.71 0.83
CA LEU A 250 -4.99 9.75 -0.19
C LEU A 250 -3.66 10.50 -0.09
N ASP A 251 -3.22 10.89 1.11
CA ASP A 251 -1.92 11.57 1.26
C ASP A 251 -0.78 10.68 0.73
N LEU A 252 -0.83 9.38 1.03
CA LEU A 252 0.19 8.43 0.58
C LEU A 252 0.11 8.21 -0.93
N LEU A 253 -1.09 8.15 -1.50
CA LEU A 253 -1.29 8.10 -2.95
C LEU A 253 -0.63 9.30 -3.62
N GLU A 254 -0.85 10.51 -3.13
CA GLU A 254 -0.23 11.73 -3.67
C GLU A 254 1.30 11.67 -3.63
N GLU A 255 1.90 11.26 -2.51
CA GLU A 255 3.35 11.14 -2.39
C GLU A 255 3.93 10.07 -3.35
N LEU A 256 3.21 8.97 -3.55
CA LEU A 256 3.60 7.90 -4.49
C LEU A 256 3.44 8.31 -5.95
N ILE A 257 2.44 9.11 -6.29
CA ILE A 257 2.31 9.72 -7.61
C ILE A 257 3.46 10.72 -7.83
N ALA A 258 3.75 11.57 -6.86
CA ALA A 258 4.79 12.60 -6.94
C ALA A 258 6.20 12.01 -7.11
N CYS A 259 6.47 10.84 -6.49
CA CYS A 259 7.74 10.13 -6.68
C CYS A 259 7.76 9.22 -7.91
N GLY A 260 6.65 9.15 -8.63
CA GLY A 260 6.51 8.38 -9.85
C GLY A 260 6.26 6.89 -9.64
N ALA A 261 5.93 6.42 -8.44
CA ALA A 261 5.68 5.00 -8.20
C ALA A 261 4.62 4.41 -9.15
N PHE A 262 3.64 5.23 -9.55
CA PHE A 262 2.56 4.91 -10.47
C PHE A 262 2.92 4.90 -11.97
N HIS A 263 4.18 5.18 -12.36
CA HIS A 263 4.58 5.12 -13.78
C HIS A 263 4.29 3.74 -14.40
N CYS A 264 4.39 2.66 -13.63
CA CYS A 264 4.06 1.31 -14.09
C CYS A 264 2.60 1.16 -14.57
N MET A 265 1.68 2.02 -14.12
CA MET A 265 0.28 2.04 -14.56
C MET A 265 0.04 2.91 -15.81
N LEU A 266 1.00 3.77 -16.18
CA LEU A 266 0.86 4.67 -17.34
C LEU A 266 1.00 3.95 -18.67
N ALA A 267 1.89 2.96 -18.74
CA ALA A 267 2.09 2.15 -19.94
C ALA A 267 2.77 0.82 -19.59
N PRO A 268 2.47 -0.28 -20.32
CA PRO A 268 3.09 -1.59 -20.07
C PRO A 268 4.63 -1.57 -20.11
N ARG A 269 5.23 -0.69 -20.93
CA ARG A 269 6.69 -0.51 -20.99
C ARG A 269 7.35 -0.09 -19.67
N PHE A 270 6.57 0.40 -18.71
CA PHE A 270 7.02 0.80 -17.38
C PHE A 270 6.76 -0.28 -16.31
N ALA A 271 6.15 -1.41 -16.70
CA ALA A 271 5.92 -2.59 -15.88
C ALA A 271 6.84 -3.74 -16.34
N TYR A 272 8.15 -3.47 -16.44
CA TYR A 272 9.14 -4.39 -17.01
C TYR A 272 9.82 -5.30 -15.98
N TRP A 273 9.44 -5.17 -14.71
CA TRP A 273 9.93 -5.99 -13.59
C TRP A 273 9.15 -7.29 -13.50
N PRO A 274 9.78 -8.38 -13.02
CA PRO A 274 9.02 -9.56 -12.61
C PRO A 274 8.03 -9.15 -11.52
N MET A 275 6.80 -9.65 -11.61
CA MET A 275 5.82 -9.43 -10.55
C MET A 275 6.36 -10.03 -9.25
N PRO A 276 6.22 -9.33 -8.11
CA PRO A 276 6.47 -9.95 -6.82
C PRO A 276 5.57 -11.17 -6.63
N ASP A 277 5.93 -12.08 -5.73
CA ASP A 277 5.12 -13.24 -5.35
C ASP A 277 3.63 -12.84 -5.22
N GLN A 278 2.76 -13.46 -6.01
CA GLN A 278 1.33 -13.14 -6.02
C GLN A 278 0.54 -14.01 -5.04
N MET A 279 1.14 -15.04 -4.41
CA MET A 279 0.48 -15.81 -3.34
C MET A 279 0.00 -14.88 -2.22
N ARG A 280 0.73 -13.79 -1.95
CA ARG A 280 0.30 -12.73 -1.00
C ARG A 280 -1.05 -12.11 -1.35
N VAL A 281 -1.38 -11.98 -2.64
CA VAL A 281 -2.69 -11.48 -3.11
C VAL A 281 -3.76 -12.49 -2.73
N GLY A 282 -3.52 -13.77 -3.02
CA GLY A 282 -4.41 -14.87 -2.68
C GLY A 282 -4.77 -14.90 -1.20
N HIS A 283 -3.78 -14.82 -0.31
CA HIS A 283 -4.03 -14.80 1.14
C HIS A 283 -4.73 -13.51 1.62
N LEU A 284 -4.42 -12.34 1.03
CA LEU A 284 -5.12 -11.10 1.43
C LEU A 284 -6.60 -11.13 1.04
N ILE A 285 -6.91 -11.77 -0.09
CA ILE A 285 -8.28 -11.98 -0.56
C ILE A 285 -9.00 -13.04 0.29
N GLN A 286 -8.35 -14.18 0.59
CA GLN A 286 -8.92 -15.22 1.48
C GLN A 286 -9.17 -14.73 2.91
N ALA A 287 -8.46 -13.69 3.34
CA ALA A 287 -8.74 -13.02 4.60
C ALA A 287 -10.14 -12.34 4.64
N LEU A 288 -10.81 -12.17 3.50
CA LEU A 288 -12.11 -11.51 3.46
C LEU A 288 -13.25 -12.50 3.78
N PRO A 289 -14.20 -12.11 4.65
CA PRO A 289 -15.25 -13.02 5.12
C PRO A 289 -16.33 -13.36 4.08
N ALA A 290 -16.31 -12.73 2.90
CA ALA A 290 -17.26 -12.96 1.80
C ALA A 290 -16.58 -12.59 0.47
N PHE A 291 -15.72 -13.48 -0.02
CA PHE A 291 -15.10 -13.35 -1.34
C PHE A 291 -15.39 -14.66 -2.08
N ASP A 292 -16.56 -14.72 -2.71
CA ASP A 292 -17.06 -15.88 -3.46
C ASP A 292 -16.70 -15.80 -4.94
#